data_AF-A0A7Y3A1W8-F1
#
_entry.id   AF-A0A7Y3A1W8-F1
#
_cell.length_a   1.000
_cell.length_b   1.000
_cell.length_c   1.000
_cell.angle_alpha   90.00
_cell.angle_beta   90.00
_cell.angle_gamma   90.00
#
_symmetry.space_group_name_H-M   'P 1'
#
loop_
_entity.id
_entity.type
_entity.pdbx_description
1 polymer ?
#
loop_
_entity_poly.entity_id
_entity_poly.type
_entity_poly.pdbx_seq_one_letter_code
_entity_poly.pdbx_strand_id
1 'polypeptide(L)'
;VKDVLKAERKRQKVELKGIYNPMENMAKKGLGTNAYRDGWSLFDQILFTQPLLEKDYSSYRFYKAGIFNKNYLTNRKGRWKGYPFRSFADGTFTNGFSDHFPVYVTLIKEITQ
;
A
#
# COMPACT_ATOMS: atom_id res chain seq x y z
N VAL A 1 3.87 -13.99 -0.35
CA VAL A 1 3.16 -13.44 0.83
C VAL A 1 2.18 -14.44 1.42
N LYS A 2 1.22 -14.98 0.65
CA LYS A 2 0.25 -15.96 1.19
C LYS A 2 0.86 -17.31 1.57
N ASP A 3 1.67 -17.88 0.68
CA ASP A 3 2.11 -19.27 0.86
C ASP A 3 3.12 -19.41 2.01
N VAL A 4 4.01 -18.43 2.13
CA VAL A 4 5.08 -18.43 3.13
C VAL A 4 4.65 -17.72 4.42
N LEU A 5 4.21 -16.45 4.34
CA LEU A 5 3.86 -15.66 5.53
C LEU A 5 2.46 -15.96 6.06
N LYS A 6 1.64 -16.70 5.30
CA LYS A 6 0.24 -17.01 5.66
C LYS A 6 -0.57 -15.75 6.02
N ALA A 7 -0.30 -14.64 5.33
CA ALA A 7 -0.95 -13.38 5.61
C ALA A 7 -2.43 -13.40 5.20
N GLU A 8 -3.29 -13.01 6.12
CA GLU A 8 -4.74 -13.01 5.99
C GLU A 8 -5.27 -11.68 5.46
N ARG A 9 -6.23 -11.76 4.54
CA ARG A 9 -6.90 -10.59 3.95
C ARG A 9 -8.02 -10.05 4.82
N LYS A 10 -8.63 -10.89 5.65
CA LYS A 10 -9.78 -10.54 6.49
C LYS A 10 -9.29 -10.43 7.92
N ARG A 11 -9.46 -9.25 8.55
CA ARG A 11 -9.02 -8.98 9.93
C ARG A 11 -9.50 -10.05 10.92
N GLN A 12 -10.74 -10.54 10.76
CA GLN A 12 -11.34 -11.54 11.65
C GLN A 12 -10.75 -12.95 11.51
N LYS A 13 -9.99 -13.21 10.44
CA LYS A 13 -9.32 -14.50 10.22
C LYS A 13 -7.90 -14.53 10.75
N VAL A 14 -7.40 -13.39 11.25
CA VAL A 14 -6.02 -13.28 11.72
C VAL A 14 -5.96 -13.84 13.14
N GLU A 15 -5.42 -15.04 13.27
CA GLU A 15 -5.25 -15.72 14.55
C GLU A 15 -4.05 -15.16 15.35
N LEU A 16 -3.86 -15.64 16.58
CA LEU A 16 -2.69 -15.32 17.40
C LEU A 16 -1.39 -15.63 16.62
N LYS A 17 -0.43 -14.69 16.63
CA LYS A 17 0.79 -14.71 15.80
C LYS A 17 0.56 -14.61 14.28
N GLY A 18 -0.68 -14.40 13.85
CA GLY A 18 -1.03 -14.20 12.45
C GLY A 18 -0.62 -12.82 11.92
N ILE A 19 -0.56 -12.73 10.59
CA ILE A 19 -0.26 -11.52 9.84
C ILE A 19 -1.49 -11.11 9.03
N TYR A 20 -1.81 -9.83 9.03
CA TYR A 20 -2.86 -9.22 8.23
C TYR A 20 -2.26 -8.42 7.08
N ASN A 21 -2.84 -8.59 5.90
CA ASN A 21 -2.50 -7.84 4.70
C ASN A 21 -3.66 -6.91 4.28
N PRO A 22 -3.64 -5.62 4.67
CA PRO A 22 -4.67 -4.67 4.26
C PRO A 22 -4.64 -4.35 2.77
N MET A 23 -3.53 -4.62 2.08
CA MET A 23 -3.30 -4.22 0.70
C MET A 23 -3.74 -5.28 -0.31
N GLU A 24 -3.98 -6.53 0.11
CA GLU A 24 -4.44 -7.59 -0.80
C GLU A 24 -5.78 -7.23 -1.48
N ASN A 25 -6.70 -6.57 -0.77
CA ASN A 25 -7.95 -6.13 -1.37
C ASN A 25 -7.74 -5.03 -2.43
N MET A 26 -6.67 -4.23 -2.32
CA MET A 26 -6.31 -3.22 -3.32
C MET A 26 -5.77 -3.89 -4.57
N ALA A 27 -4.87 -4.87 -4.42
CA ALA A 27 -4.34 -5.66 -5.54
C ALA A 27 -5.46 -6.35 -6.32
N LYS A 28 -6.43 -6.97 -5.63
CA LYS A 28 -7.59 -7.63 -6.27
C LYS A 28 -8.51 -6.67 -7.03
N LYS A 29 -8.50 -5.39 -6.67
CA LYS A 29 -9.23 -4.33 -7.38
C LYS A 29 -8.43 -3.74 -8.54
N GLY A 30 -7.25 -4.28 -8.85
CA GLY A 30 -6.36 -3.79 -9.90
C GLY A 30 -5.58 -2.52 -9.50
N LEU A 31 -5.54 -2.16 -8.23
CA LEU A 31 -4.72 -1.06 -7.75
C LEU A 31 -3.28 -1.54 -7.55
N GLY A 32 -2.32 -0.73 -7.97
CA GLY A 32 -0.90 -1.02 -7.86
C GLY A 32 -0.09 0.18 -7.39
N THR A 33 1.12 -0.10 -6.93
CA THR A 33 2.12 0.92 -6.61
C THR A 33 3.03 1.20 -7.79
N ASN A 34 3.20 0.25 -8.71
CA ASN A 34 3.92 0.47 -9.95
C ASN A 34 3.18 -0.09 -11.15
N ALA A 35 3.58 0.37 -12.34
CA ALA A 35 2.98 -0.05 -13.61
C ALA A 35 4.06 -0.34 -14.65
N TYR A 36 3.90 -1.47 -15.34
CA TYR A 36 4.81 -1.95 -16.38
C TYR A 36 4.04 -2.71 -17.47
N ARG A 37 4.30 -2.38 -18.74
CA ARG A 37 3.63 -3.00 -19.91
C ARG A 37 2.10 -3.08 -19.76
N ASP A 38 1.48 -1.97 -19.34
CA ASP A 38 0.03 -1.85 -19.14
C ASP A 38 -0.56 -2.74 -18.03
N GLY A 39 0.30 -3.33 -17.20
CA GLY A 39 -0.07 -4.05 -15.98
C GLY A 39 0.27 -3.25 -14.72
N TRP A 40 -0.69 -3.19 -13.80
CA TRP A 40 -0.46 -2.69 -12.43
C TRP A 40 0.02 -3.81 -11.53
N SER A 41 1.04 -3.51 -10.74
CA SER A 41 1.61 -4.40 -9.73
C SER A 41 1.57 -3.74 -8.36
N LEU A 42 1.27 -4.53 -7.32
CA LEU A 42 1.27 -4.08 -5.93
C LEU A 42 2.40 -4.78 -5.18
N PHE A 43 3.62 -4.32 -5.39
CA PHE A 43 4.80 -4.86 -4.71
C PHE A 43 4.94 -4.30 -3.30
N ASP A 44 4.75 -3.00 -3.14
CA ASP A 44 4.95 -2.29 -1.88
C ASP A 44 3.79 -2.56 -0.93
N GLN A 45 4.08 -3.17 0.22
CA GLN A 45 3.07 -3.61 1.17
C GLN A 45 3.49 -3.33 2.61
N ILE A 46 2.54 -2.87 3.43
CA ILE A 46 2.67 -2.78 4.89
C ILE A 46 1.75 -3.83 5.51
N LEU A 47 2.33 -4.75 6.27
CA LEU A 47 1.65 -5.86 6.92
C LEU A 47 1.58 -5.64 8.43
N PHE A 48 0.57 -6.21 9.08
CA PHE A 48 0.32 -6.03 10.51
C PHE A 48 0.26 -7.36 11.23
N THR A 49 0.83 -7.45 12.42
CA THR A 49 0.61 -8.59 13.31
C THR A 49 -0.71 -8.42 14.06
N GLN A 50 -1.29 -9.54 14.51
CA GLN A 50 -2.60 -9.58 15.17
C GLN A 50 -2.80 -8.54 16.30
N PRO A 51 -1.83 -8.25 17.20
CA PRO A 51 -2.05 -7.29 18.29
C PRO A 51 -2.44 -5.87 17.83
N LEU A 52 -1.94 -5.41 16.67
CA LEU A 52 -2.32 -4.10 16.10
C LEU A 52 -3.75 -4.08 15.53
N LEU A 53 -4.42 -5.23 15.51
CA LEU A 53 -5.79 -5.42 15.02
C LEU A 53 -6.79 -5.60 16.16
N GLU A 54 -6.38 -5.41 17.40
CA GLU A 54 -7.29 -5.47 18.54
C GLU A 54 -8.18 -4.23 18.62
N LYS A 55 -9.18 -4.28 19.51
CA LYS A 55 -10.16 -3.20 19.73
C LYS A 55 -9.94 -2.42 21.02
N ASP A 56 -8.92 -2.78 21.80
CA ASP A 56 -8.42 -1.90 22.86
C ASP A 56 -7.66 -0.74 22.21
N TYR A 57 -8.10 0.49 22.40
CA TYR A 57 -7.49 1.69 21.80
C TYR A 57 -6.63 2.48 22.80
N SER A 58 -6.28 1.90 23.95
CA SER A 58 -5.31 2.47 24.91
C SER A 58 -3.94 2.75 24.28
N SER A 59 -3.62 2.07 23.18
CA SER A 59 -2.44 2.28 22.35
C SER A 59 -2.81 2.25 20.86
N TYR A 60 -1.85 2.46 19.97
CA TYR A 60 -2.09 2.53 18.53
C TYR A 60 -2.66 1.23 17.98
N ARG A 61 -3.69 1.36 17.13
CA ARG A 61 -4.31 0.27 16.38
C ARG A 61 -4.43 0.64 14.92
N PHE A 62 -4.40 -0.38 14.08
CA PHE A 62 -4.61 -0.24 12.65
C PHE A 62 -6.02 0.30 12.37
N TYR A 63 -6.09 1.38 11.58
CA TYR A 63 -7.35 1.94 11.09
C TYR A 63 -7.54 1.69 9.59
N LYS A 64 -6.61 2.17 8.77
CA LYS A 64 -6.67 2.04 7.31
C LYS A 64 -5.29 2.01 6.68
N ALA A 65 -5.23 1.47 5.47
CA ALA A 65 -4.07 1.56 4.57
C ALA A 65 -4.50 2.22 3.26
N GLY A 66 -3.53 2.73 2.50
CA GLY A 66 -3.78 3.28 1.16
C GLY A 66 -2.53 3.34 0.31
N ILE A 67 -2.74 3.56 -0.99
CA ILE A 67 -1.72 3.91 -1.97
C ILE A 67 -1.85 5.41 -2.22
N PHE A 68 -0.77 6.15 -2.05
CA PHE A 68 -0.76 7.60 -2.24
C PHE A 68 -0.49 7.93 -3.71
N ASN A 69 -1.55 8.25 -4.45
CA ASN A 69 -1.53 8.46 -5.90
C ASN A 69 -1.99 9.87 -6.31
N LYS A 70 -1.48 10.92 -5.65
CA LYS A 70 -1.83 12.30 -6.00
C LYS A 70 -1.43 12.62 -7.44
N ASN A 71 -2.23 13.46 -8.11
CA ASN A 71 -2.05 13.80 -9.53
C ASN A 71 -0.62 14.28 -9.89
N TYR A 72 0.07 14.98 -8.99
CA TYR A 72 1.44 15.45 -9.25
C TYR A 72 2.47 14.31 -9.28
N LEU A 73 2.19 13.17 -8.66
CA LEU A 73 3.03 11.97 -8.73
C LEU A 73 2.80 11.15 -10.00
N THR A 74 1.91 11.58 -10.89
CA THR A 74 1.49 10.81 -12.07
C THR A 74 1.89 11.52 -13.35
N ASN A 75 2.21 10.73 -14.38
CA ASN A 75 2.31 11.22 -15.75
C ASN A 75 0.94 11.77 -16.18
N ARG A 76 0.89 13.07 -16.52
CA ARG A 76 -0.38 13.76 -16.80
C ARG A 76 -0.86 13.60 -18.25
N LYS A 77 0.04 13.29 -19.17
CA LYS A 77 -0.19 13.29 -20.63
C LYS A 77 0.68 12.21 -21.30
N GLY A 78 0.41 11.98 -22.59
CA GLY A 78 1.17 11.04 -23.42
C GLY A 78 0.84 9.58 -23.15
N ARG A 79 1.63 8.69 -23.75
CA ARG A 79 1.44 7.23 -23.70
C ARG A 79 1.35 6.68 -22.28
N TRP A 80 2.08 7.26 -21.34
CA TRP A 80 2.19 6.78 -19.96
C TRP A 80 1.22 7.49 -19.00
N LYS A 81 0.18 8.17 -19.51
CA LYS A 81 -0.78 8.90 -18.66
C LYS A 81 -1.34 7.98 -17.56
N GLY A 82 -1.28 8.45 -16.32
CA GLY A 82 -1.73 7.70 -15.13
C GLY A 82 -0.64 6.86 -14.45
N TYR A 83 0.49 6.58 -15.11
CA TYR A 83 1.61 5.88 -14.49
C TYR A 83 2.35 6.78 -13.48
N PRO A 84 3.09 6.20 -12.51
CA PRO A 84 4.00 6.97 -11.67
C PRO A 84 4.95 7.83 -12.50
N PHE A 85 5.12 9.09 -12.10
CA PHE A 85 6.07 10.00 -12.71
C PHE A 85 7.48 9.67 -12.20
N ARG A 86 8.12 8.71 -12.88
CA ARG A 86 9.40 8.10 -12.51
C ARG A 86 10.57 9.05 -12.55
N SER A 87 11.49 8.94 -11.60
CA SER A 87 12.71 9.76 -11.54
C SER A 87 13.59 9.60 -12.77
N PHE A 88 13.74 8.38 -13.28
CA PHE A 88 14.62 8.09 -14.41
C PHE A 88 13.89 7.37 -15.53
N ALA A 89 14.21 7.73 -16.78
CA ALA A 89 13.79 7.04 -17.99
C ALA A 89 14.90 7.15 -19.04
N ASP A 90 15.16 6.05 -19.74
CA ASP A 90 16.15 5.97 -20.84
C ASP A 90 17.52 6.57 -20.47
N GLY A 91 17.98 6.32 -19.24
CA GLY A 91 19.29 6.78 -18.75
C GLY A 91 19.34 8.25 -18.31
N THR A 92 18.21 8.97 -18.32
CA THR A 92 18.14 10.38 -17.96
C THR A 92 17.19 10.63 -16.79
N PHE A 93 17.49 11.66 -15.98
CA PHE A 93 16.58 12.13 -14.94
C PHE A 93 15.45 12.94 -15.58
N THR A 94 14.21 12.59 -15.28
CA THR A 94 13.01 13.19 -15.91
C THR A 94 12.41 14.32 -15.09
N ASN A 95 13.02 14.66 -13.93
CA ASN A 95 12.41 15.45 -12.86
C ASN A 95 11.17 14.82 -12.21
N GLY A 96 11.00 13.50 -12.36
CA GLY A 96 9.99 12.72 -11.66
C GLY A 96 10.34 12.39 -10.21
N PHE A 97 9.38 11.80 -9.50
CA PHE A 97 9.47 11.50 -8.08
C PHE A 97 9.96 10.08 -7.82
N SER A 98 9.28 9.08 -8.39
CA SER A 98 9.58 7.65 -8.24
C SER A 98 8.76 6.85 -9.25
N ASP A 99 9.28 5.71 -9.69
CA ASP A 99 8.54 4.73 -10.49
C ASP A 99 7.53 3.91 -9.66
N HIS A 100 7.48 4.14 -8.34
CA HIS A 100 6.53 3.56 -7.40
C HIS A 100 5.71 4.66 -6.68
N PHE A 101 4.42 4.42 -6.49
CA PHE A 101 3.58 5.18 -5.57
C PHE A 101 3.86 4.76 -4.13
N PRO A 102 3.96 5.70 -3.19
CA PRO A 102 4.06 5.37 -1.77
C PRO A 102 2.83 4.62 -1.27
N VAL A 103 3.04 3.68 -0.37
CA VAL A 103 1.97 3.14 0.47
C VAL A 103 2.02 3.76 1.85
N TYR A 104 0.86 3.88 2.49
CA TYR A 104 0.77 4.47 3.82
C TYR A 104 -0.28 3.74 4.66
N VAL A 105 -0.19 3.95 5.97
CA VAL A 105 -1.13 3.45 6.96
C VAL A 105 -1.52 4.57 7.92
N THR A 106 -2.73 4.51 8.44
CA THR A 106 -3.18 5.36 9.54
C THR A 106 -3.38 4.48 10.76
N LEU A 107 -2.77 4.88 11.87
CA LEU A 107 -2.98 4.29 13.18
C LEU A 107 -3.79 5.26 14.04
N ILE A 108 -4.66 4.73 14.88
CA ILE A 108 -5.48 5.51 15.81
C ILE A 108 -5.29 4.99 17.23
N LYS A 109 -5.40 5.88 18.20
CA LYS A 109 -5.48 5.58 19.63
C LYS A 109 -6.50 6.51 20.27
N GLU A 110 -7.07 6.10 21.39
CA GLU A 110 -7.92 6.95 22.21
C GLU A 110 -7.08 8.06 22.86
N ILE A 111 -7.68 9.24 23.02
CA ILE A 111 -7.07 10.34 23.77
C ILE A 111 -7.67 10.27 25.17
N THR A 112 -6.84 9.93 26.15
CA THR A 112 -7.18 10.05 27.57
C THR A 112 -7.05 11.52 27.96
N GLN A 113 -8.16 12.14 28.39
CA GLN A 113 -8.16 13.46 29.04
C GLN A 113 -7.78 13.32 30.51
#